data_AF-A0ABD4SA41-F1
#
_entry.id   AF-A0ABD4SA41-F1
#
_cell.length_a   1.000
_cell.length_b   1.000
_cell.length_c   1.000
_cell.angle_alpha   90.00
_cell.angle_beta   90.00
_cell.angle_gamma   90.00
#
_symmetry.space_group_name_H-M   'P 1'
#
loop_
_entity.id
_entity.type
_entity.pdbx_description
1 polymer ?
#
loop_
_entity_poly.entity_id
_entity_poly.type
_entity_poly.pdbx_seq_one_letter_code
_entity_poly.pdbx_strand_id
1 'polypeptide(L)'
;MYAITKSAISNSYLDLAPYLVMGGYYSSKTDFIRQQIKWFDDYHNPVITDNYGNISRFAFRDPDLIDRQLQEISVYLNTSQYMPDLTVSHEFFNILASTRWDLDMIDDAYESGKIEFPIQARMMQEEVLATSGYAPKDLRLLNLLTRRDKGEFGQIHLILIFYQYNKVYEHLIKMIQTVRPDLPIHTVNGHSKDTLRKPHDDESVYLVQYEAGGVVQRT
;
A
#
# COMPACT_ATOMS: atom_id res chain seq x y z
N MET A 1 -0.98 15.91 -25.68
CA MET A 1 -0.47 14.74 -24.92
C MET A 1 -1.55 14.40 -23.92
N TYR A 2 -1.97 13.13 -23.82
CA TYR A 2 -3.03 12.70 -22.89
C TYR A 2 -2.43 11.73 -21.87
N ALA A 3 -2.83 11.86 -20.61
CA ALA A 3 -2.46 10.94 -19.54
C ALA A 3 -3.73 10.31 -18.97
N ILE A 4 -3.70 8.99 -18.76
CA ILE A 4 -4.78 8.24 -18.13
C ILE A 4 -4.33 7.93 -16.71
N THR A 5 -5.14 8.28 -15.72
CA THR A 5 -4.88 7.96 -14.31
C THR A 5 -6.13 7.40 -13.64
N LYS A 6 -5.93 6.46 -12.74
CA LYS A 6 -7.00 5.88 -11.90
C LYS A 6 -7.44 6.86 -10.80
N SER A 7 -6.54 7.73 -10.34
CA SER A 7 -6.86 8.82 -9.41
C SER A 7 -6.01 10.04 -9.75
N ALA A 8 -6.63 11.20 -9.87
CA ALA A 8 -5.90 12.45 -10.08
C ALA A 8 -5.13 12.87 -8.81
N ILE A 9 -5.65 12.52 -7.63
CA ILE A 9 -5.06 12.88 -6.32
C ILE A 9 -4.98 11.58 -5.50
N SER A 10 -3.88 10.84 -5.67
CA SER A 10 -3.64 9.62 -4.89
C SER A 10 -3.31 9.93 -3.43
N ASN A 11 -2.45 10.92 -3.21
CA ASN A 11 -1.88 11.24 -1.90
C ASN A 11 -1.77 12.74 -1.63
N SER A 12 -1.74 13.64 -2.62
CA SER A 12 -1.86 15.08 -2.38
C SER A 12 -1.93 15.86 -3.70
N TYR A 13 -2.13 17.18 -3.62
CA TYR A 13 -2.02 18.04 -4.80
C TYR A 13 -0.59 18.07 -5.39
N LEU A 14 0.44 17.56 -4.70
CA LEU A 14 1.75 17.35 -5.33
C LEU A 14 1.70 16.31 -6.46
N ASP A 15 0.79 15.34 -6.37
CA ASP A 15 0.60 14.33 -7.42
C ASP A 15 0.02 14.94 -8.70
N LEU A 16 -0.55 16.15 -8.61
CA LEU A 16 -1.07 16.89 -9.76
C LEU A 16 0.01 17.61 -10.57
N ALA A 17 1.20 17.83 -9.99
CA ALA A 17 2.25 18.61 -10.62
C ALA A 17 2.60 18.14 -12.05
N PRO A 18 2.73 16.82 -12.34
CA PRO A 18 3.00 16.37 -13.70
C PRO A 18 1.89 16.74 -14.70
N TYR A 19 0.61 16.61 -14.32
CA TYR A 19 -0.52 16.93 -15.19
C TYR A 19 -0.62 18.44 -15.46
N LEU A 20 -0.39 19.26 -14.43
CA LEU A 20 -0.44 20.72 -14.56
C LEU A 20 0.75 21.27 -15.37
N VAL A 21 1.91 20.62 -15.29
CA VAL A 21 3.06 20.92 -16.17
C VAL A 21 2.75 20.51 -17.61
N MET A 22 2.16 19.34 -17.84
CA MET A 22 1.72 18.92 -19.18
C MET A 22 0.63 19.83 -19.77
N GLY A 23 -0.26 20.34 -18.92
CA GLY A 23 -1.28 21.34 -19.27
C GLY A 23 -0.73 22.74 -19.53
N GLY A 24 0.57 22.97 -19.28
CA GLY A 24 1.25 24.24 -19.55
C GLY A 24 1.08 25.31 -18.48
N TYR A 25 0.46 25.00 -17.33
CA TYR A 25 0.30 25.96 -16.23
C TYR A 25 1.59 26.21 -15.44
N TYR A 26 2.52 25.24 -15.46
CA TYR A 26 3.81 25.35 -14.77
C TYR A 26 4.93 24.85 -15.67
N SER A 27 6.12 25.45 -15.53
CA SER A 27 7.28 25.09 -16.35
C SER A 27 7.92 23.76 -15.93
N SER A 28 7.80 23.38 -14.66
CA SER A 28 8.37 22.15 -14.10
C SER A 28 7.71 21.81 -12.75
N LYS A 29 7.95 20.60 -12.24
CA LYS A 29 7.53 20.21 -10.88
C LYS A 29 8.12 21.14 -9.81
N THR A 30 9.36 21.57 -9.97
CA THR A 30 10.03 22.50 -9.04
C THR A 30 9.35 23.87 -9.05
N ASP A 31 8.95 24.34 -10.23
CA ASP A 31 8.22 25.60 -10.38
C ASP A 31 6.84 25.53 -9.71
N PHE A 32 6.11 24.43 -9.89
CA PHE A 32 4.86 24.17 -9.17
C PHE A 32 5.06 24.19 -7.65
N ILE A 33 6.03 23.45 -7.12
CA ILE A 33 6.32 23.39 -5.68
C ILE A 33 6.63 24.79 -5.14
N ARG A 34 7.49 25.54 -5.83
CA ARG A 34 7.87 26.90 -5.43
C ARG A 34 6.68 27.87 -5.41
N GLN A 35 5.77 27.74 -6.37
CA GLN A 35 4.60 28.62 -6.49
C GLN A 35 3.50 28.24 -5.50
N GLN A 36 3.27 26.94 -5.28
CA GLN A 36 2.07 26.46 -4.60
C GLN A 36 2.30 25.97 -3.17
N ILE A 37 3.50 25.61 -2.73
CA ILE A 37 3.73 25.13 -1.36
C ILE A 37 3.99 26.28 -0.38
N LYS A 38 3.34 26.22 0.80
CA LYS A 38 3.54 27.20 1.88
C LYS A 38 4.71 26.89 2.78
N TRP A 39 4.88 25.63 3.15
CA TRP A 39 5.78 25.22 4.22
C TRP A 39 6.74 24.13 3.77
N PHE A 40 7.96 24.20 4.29
CA PHE A 40 9.03 23.24 4.04
C PHE A 40 9.62 22.82 5.39
N ASP A 41 10.06 21.57 5.49
CA ASP A 41 10.81 21.07 6.64
C ASP A 41 12.28 21.54 6.61
N ASP A 42 13.06 21.18 7.62
CA ASP A 42 14.48 21.54 7.72
C ASP A 42 15.32 20.99 6.56
N TYR A 43 14.84 19.95 5.89
CA TYR A 43 15.46 19.33 4.71
C TYR A 43 14.90 19.88 3.38
N HIS A 44 14.13 20.96 3.44
CA HIS A 44 13.49 21.61 2.29
C HIS A 44 12.50 20.72 1.53
N ASN A 45 11.90 19.73 2.18
CA ASN A 45 10.80 18.96 1.61
C ASN A 45 9.45 19.65 1.88
N PRO A 46 8.51 19.62 0.92
CA PRO A 46 7.16 20.17 1.12
C PRO A 46 6.43 19.53 2.31
N VAL A 47 5.94 20.36 3.24
CA VAL A 47 5.07 19.90 4.33
C VAL A 47 3.63 19.98 3.86
N ILE A 48 3.06 18.82 3.50
CA ILE A 48 1.71 18.70 2.91
C ILE A 48 0.67 18.08 3.84
N THR A 49 1.07 17.66 5.02
CA THR A 49 0.18 17.07 6.03
C THR A 49 -0.06 18.05 7.19
N ASP A 50 -1.21 17.92 7.85
CA ASP A 50 -1.48 18.56 9.13
C ASP A 50 -0.73 17.86 10.29
N ASN A 51 -0.91 18.39 11.51
CA ASN A 51 -0.30 17.83 12.72
C ASN A 51 -0.81 16.42 13.08
N TYR A 52 -1.83 15.93 12.38
CA TYR A 52 -2.40 14.59 12.56
C TYR A 52 -2.00 13.63 11.42
N GLY A 53 -1.13 14.09 10.49
CA GLY A 53 -0.69 13.31 9.34
C GLY A 53 -1.68 13.27 8.17
N ASN A 54 -2.80 14.02 8.24
CA ASN A 54 -3.75 14.10 7.14
C ASN A 54 -3.31 15.10 6.09
N ILE A 55 -3.53 14.78 4.82
CA ILE A 55 -3.21 15.67 3.71
C ILE A 55 -4.01 16.97 3.84
N SER A 56 -3.30 18.09 3.94
CA SER A 56 -3.91 19.38 4.20
C SER A 56 -3.97 20.23 2.94
N ARG A 57 -5.19 20.53 2.47
CA ARG A 57 -5.42 21.53 1.42
C ARG A 57 -4.82 22.89 1.79
N PHE A 58 -4.71 23.19 3.09
CA PHE A 58 -4.13 24.43 3.58
C PHE A 58 -2.62 24.52 3.38
N ALA A 59 -1.92 23.41 3.11
CA ALA A 59 -0.50 23.40 2.75
C ALA A 59 -0.20 24.10 1.41
N PHE A 60 -1.25 24.32 0.61
CA PHE A 60 -1.15 24.95 -0.71
C PHE A 60 -1.56 26.43 -0.65
N ARG A 61 -0.84 27.29 -1.36
CA ARG A 61 -1.06 28.74 -1.45
C ARG A 61 -2.41 29.06 -2.06
N ASP A 62 -2.72 28.45 -3.21
CA ASP A 62 -3.99 28.63 -3.91
C ASP A 62 -4.55 27.28 -4.39
N PRO A 63 -5.17 26.51 -3.49
CA PRO A 63 -5.76 25.21 -3.84
C PRO A 63 -6.94 25.33 -4.83
N ASP A 64 -7.65 26.47 -4.83
CA ASP A 64 -8.80 26.69 -5.71
C ASP A 64 -8.35 26.94 -7.16
N LEU A 65 -7.20 27.60 -7.36
CA LEU A 65 -6.57 27.68 -8.68
C LEU A 65 -6.18 26.30 -9.20
N ILE A 66 -5.58 25.46 -8.35
CA ILE A 66 -5.17 24.10 -8.71
C ILE A 66 -6.39 23.28 -9.17
N ASP A 67 -7.49 23.33 -8.41
CA ASP A 67 -8.72 22.62 -8.74
C ASP A 67 -9.31 23.07 -10.09
N ARG A 68 -9.36 24.38 -10.35
CA ARG A 68 -9.85 24.92 -11.63
C ARG A 68 -8.98 24.49 -12.80
N GLN A 69 -7.65 24.62 -12.67
CA GLN A 69 -6.70 24.19 -13.70
C GLN A 69 -6.83 22.70 -13.99
N LEU A 70 -7.03 21.88 -12.96
CA LEU A 70 -7.25 20.45 -13.14
C LEU A 70 -8.56 20.17 -13.88
N GLN A 71 -9.66 20.85 -13.54
CA GLN A 71 -10.94 20.69 -14.22
C GLN A 71 -10.86 21.05 -15.71
N GLU A 72 -10.08 22.06 -16.08
CA GLU A 72 -9.89 22.46 -17.48
C GLU A 72 -9.18 21.39 -18.32
N ILE A 73 -8.31 20.57 -17.72
CA ILE A 73 -7.47 19.59 -18.42
C ILE A 73 -7.87 18.13 -18.21
N SER A 74 -8.92 17.88 -17.41
CA SER A 74 -9.32 16.52 -17.02
C SER A 74 -10.72 16.17 -17.48
N VAL A 75 -10.91 14.90 -17.80
CA VAL A 75 -12.23 14.29 -18.02
C VAL A 75 -12.39 13.18 -16.99
N TYR A 76 -13.40 13.30 -16.14
CA TYR A 76 -13.70 12.31 -15.12
C TYR A 76 -14.68 11.27 -15.67
N LEU A 77 -14.28 10.01 -15.63
CA LEU A 77 -15.13 8.86 -15.97
C LEU A 77 -15.50 8.13 -14.69
N ASN A 78 -16.78 8.14 -14.32
CA ASN A 78 -17.29 7.38 -13.19
C ASN A 78 -17.67 5.97 -13.65
N THR A 79 -16.93 4.96 -13.20
CA THR A 79 -17.18 3.55 -13.50
C THR A 79 -17.63 2.75 -12.27
N SER A 80 -17.94 3.42 -11.15
CA SER A 80 -18.29 2.75 -9.88
C SER A 80 -19.48 1.81 -10.00
N GLN A 81 -20.42 2.09 -10.92
CA GLN A 81 -21.59 1.25 -11.19
C GLN A 81 -21.26 -0.15 -11.74
N TYR A 82 -20.04 -0.36 -12.25
CA TYR A 82 -19.58 -1.66 -12.76
C TYR A 82 -18.75 -2.43 -11.72
N MET A 83 -18.51 -1.85 -10.55
CA MET A 83 -17.75 -2.50 -9.49
C MET A 83 -18.70 -3.33 -8.61
N PRO A 84 -18.28 -4.53 -8.17
CA PRO A 84 -19.05 -5.28 -7.19
C PRO A 84 -19.08 -4.52 -5.84
N ASP A 85 -20.06 -4.85 -5.01
CA ASP A 85 -20.12 -4.34 -3.64
C ASP A 85 -18.84 -4.73 -2.88
N LEU A 86 -18.28 -3.75 -2.17
CA LEU A 86 -17.03 -3.90 -1.42
C LEU A 86 -17.31 -3.79 0.08
N THR A 87 -17.02 -4.86 0.81
CA THR A 87 -17.02 -4.86 2.28
C THR A 87 -15.57 -4.76 2.77
N VAL A 88 -15.28 -3.73 3.57
CA VAL A 88 -13.96 -3.54 4.19
C VAL A 88 -14.10 -3.68 5.70
N SER A 89 -13.26 -4.53 6.29
CA SER A 89 -13.14 -4.69 7.74
C SER A 89 -11.71 -4.43 8.18
N HIS A 90 -11.56 -3.73 9.30
CA HIS A 90 -10.26 -3.50 9.94
C HIS A 90 -10.20 -4.33 11.22
N GLU A 91 -9.12 -5.08 11.40
CA GLU A 91 -8.88 -5.89 12.59
C GLU A 91 -7.58 -5.43 13.25
N PHE A 92 -7.63 -5.26 14.57
CA PHE A 92 -6.48 -4.88 15.38
C PHE A 92 -6.03 -6.08 16.21
N PHE A 93 -4.75 -6.37 16.16
CA PHE A 93 -4.14 -7.44 16.94
C PHE A 93 -3.30 -6.86 18.05
N ASN A 94 -3.53 -7.34 19.27
CA ASN A 94 -2.67 -6.98 20.39
C ASN A 94 -1.35 -7.72 20.28
N ILE A 95 -0.25 -6.99 20.42
CA ILE A 95 1.09 -7.56 20.52
C ILE A 95 1.44 -7.84 21.98
N LEU A 96 2.29 -8.85 22.19
CA LEU A 96 2.81 -9.17 23.52
C LEU A 96 3.74 -8.07 24.01
N ALA A 97 3.85 -7.92 25.34
CA ALA A 97 4.73 -6.91 25.94
C ALA A 97 6.20 -7.07 25.51
N SER A 98 6.68 -8.31 25.32
CA SER A 98 8.03 -8.57 24.82
C SER A 98 8.22 -8.08 23.38
N THR A 99 7.29 -8.39 22.49
CA THR A 99 7.29 -7.90 21.10
C THR A 99 7.23 -6.37 21.08
N ARG A 100 6.43 -5.75 21.96
CA ARG A 100 6.36 -4.29 22.05
C ARG A 100 7.72 -3.71 22.44
N TRP A 101 8.39 -4.31 23.41
CA TRP A 101 9.72 -3.89 23.84
C TRP A 101 10.76 -3.99 22.71
N ASP A 102 10.74 -5.08 21.93
CA ASP A 102 11.63 -5.23 20.77
C ASP A 102 11.40 -4.13 19.71
N LEU A 103 10.14 -3.72 19.51
CA LEU A 103 9.80 -2.63 18.57
C LEU A 103 10.25 -1.27 19.10
N ASP A 104 10.01 -0.99 20.39
CA ASP A 104 10.43 0.27 21.02
C ASP A 104 11.96 0.41 20.96
N MET A 105 12.72 -0.67 21.12
CA MET A 105 14.19 -0.65 20.94
C MET A 105 14.63 -0.26 19.51
N ILE A 106 13.86 -0.64 18.49
CA ILE A 106 14.15 -0.27 17.10
C ILE A 106 13.85 1.22 16.88
N ASP A 107 12.76 1.72 17.44
CA ASP A 107 12.41 3.14 17.39
C ASP A 107 13.49 3.98 18.09
N ASP A 108 13.92 3.60 19.29
CA ASP A 108 15.02 4.26 20.02
C ASP A 108 16.34 4.23 19.20
N ALA A 109 16.64 3.12 18.54
CA ALA A 109 17.83 3.00 17.69
C ALA A 109 17.78 3.92 16.47
N TYR A 110 16.59 4.12 15.88
CA TYR A 110 16.39 5.06 14.80
C TYR A 110 16.48 6.51 15.27
N GLU A 111 15.79 6.87 16.36
CA GLU A 111 15.82 8.22 16.93
C GLU A 111 17.22 8.64 17.40
N SER A 112 17.99 7.69 17.94
CA SER A 112 19.39 7.93 18.35
C SER A 112 20.40 7.91 17.19
N GLY A 113 19.95 7.70 15.95
CA GLY A 113 20.80 7.69 14.76
C GLY A 113 21.67 6.44 14.58
N LYS A 114 21.43 5.37 15.36
CA LYS A 114 22.10 4.07 15.17
C LYS A 114 21.58 3.34 13.94
N ILE A 115 20.32 3.58 13.57
CA ILE A 115 19.74 3.20 12.29
C ILE A 115 19.65 4.47 11.45
N GLU A 116 20.35 4.49 10.33
CA GLU A 116 20.50 5.70 9.51
C GLU A 116 19.24 5.99 8.69
N PHE A 117 18.58 4.95 8.19
CA PHE A 117 17.49 5.10 7.23
C PHE A 117 16.15 4.59 7.78
N PRO A 118 15.04 5.34 7.58
CA PRO A 118 13.71 4.91 8.03
C PRO A 118 13.30 3.53 7.49
N ILE A 119 13.70 3.22 6.25
CA ILE A 119 13.37 1.93 5.62
C ILE A 119 14.03 0.76 6.34
N GLN A 120 15.23 0.94 6.89
CA GLN A 120 15.92 -0.11 7.65
C GLN A 120 15.20 -0.38 8.97
N ALA A 121 14.82 0.67 9.70
CA ALA A 121 14.03 0.55 10.92
C ALA A 121 12.71 -0.18 10.64
N ARG A 122 12.01 0.20 9.56
CA ARG A 122 10.75 -0.44 9.18
C ARG A 122 10.93 -1.92 8.81
N MET A 123 11.98 -2.27 8.08
CA MET A 123 12.28 -3.67 7.77
C MET A 123 12.54 -4.51 9.02
N MET A 124 13.28 -3.98 9.99
CA MET A 124 13.55 -4.65 11.27
C MET A 124 12.27 -4.84 12.08
N GLN A 125 11.40 -3.83 12.13
CA GLN A 125 10.10 -3.94 12.79
C GLN A 125 9.29 -5.08 12.16
N GLU A 126 9.16 -5.09 10.84
CA GLU A 126 8.40 -6.13 10.12
C GLU A 126 8.99 -7.53 10.31
N GLU A 127 10.31 -7.66 10.46
CA GLU A 127 10.95 -8.92 10.83
C GLU A 127 10.56 -9.38 12.24
N VAL A 128 10.56 -8.47 13.22
CA VAL A 128 10.03 -8.75 14.56
C VAL A 128 8.57 -9.18 14.44
N LEU A 129 7.72 -8.41 13.74
CA LEU A 129 6.31 -8.76 13.60
C LEU A 129 6.07 -10.08 12.84
N ALA A 130 6.96 -10.46 11.93
CA ALA A 130 6.85 -11.75 11.23
C ALA A 130 7.27 -12.91 12.12
N THR A 131 8.32 -12.75 12.93
CA THR A 131 8.98 -13.86 13.64
C THR A 131 8.55 -13.99 15.10
N SER A 132 8.17 -12.88 15.77
CA SER A 132 7.79 -12.86 17.17
C SER A 132 6.36 -13.36 17.34
N GLY A 133 6.16 -14.67 17.27
CA GLY A 133 4.97 -15.38 17.77
C GLY A 133 3.64 -14.69 17.48
N TYR A 134 3.45 -14.19 16.25
CA TYR A 134 2.32 -13.36 15.85
C TYR A 134 1.04 -14.19 15.64
N ALA A 135 0.80 -15.09 16.58
CA ALA A 135 -0.26 -16.07 16.58
C ALA A 135 -1.63 -15.47 16.26
N PRO A 136 -2.04 -14.26 16.73
CA PRO A 136 -3.38 -13.77 16.44
C PRO A 136 -3.65 -13.50 14.95
N LYS A 137 -2.72 -12.85 14.22
CA LYS A 137 -2.89 -12.56 12.79
C LYS A 137 -2.81 -13.85 11.95
N ASP A 138 -1.87 -14.72 12.33
CA ASP A 138 -1.63 -15.99 11.67
C ASP A 138 -2.83 -16.93 11.85
N LEU A 139 -3.34 -17.06 13.08
CA LEU A 139 -4.57 -17.79 13.39
C LEU A 139 -5.78 -17.19 12.68
N ARG A 140 -5.86 -15.86 12.55
CA ARG A 140 -6.93 -15.21 11.80
C ARG A 140 -6.90 -15.62 10.33
N LEU A 141 -5.73 -15.60 9.70
CA LEU A 141 -5.57 -16.05 8.31
C LEU A 141 -5.92 -17.54 8.16
N LEU A 142 -5.40 -18.41 9.03
CA LEU A 142 -5.71 -19.85 9.01
C LEU A 142 -7.22 -20.11 9.23
N ASN A 143 -7.87 -19.32 10.08
CA ASN A 143 -9.32 -19.37 10.26
C ASN A 143 -10.06 -18.95 8.98
N LEU A 144 -9.63 -17.87 8.30
CA LEU A 144 -10.21 -17.46 7.02
C LEU A 144 -10.08 -18.56 5.95
N LEU A 145 -8.92 -19.21 5.86
CA LEU A 145 -8.71 -20.36 4.98
C LEU A 145 -9.66 -21.52 5.34
N THR A 146 -9.81 -21.81 6.63
CA THR A 146 -10.72 -22.87 7.10
C THR A 146 -12.19 -22.57 6.80
N ARG A 147 -12.62 -21.32 6.98
CA ARG A 147 -13.99 -20.86 6.67
C ARG A 147 -14.28 -20.93 5.17
N ARG A 148 -13.29 -20.62 4.33
CA ARG A 148 -13.36 -20.80 2.88
C ARG A 148 -13.61 -22.26 2.53
N ASP A 149 -12.82 -23.17 3.07
CA ASP A 149 -12.95 -24.60 2.76
C ASP A 149 -14.31 -25.19 3.22
N LYS A 150 -14.93 -24.59 4.24
CA LYS A 150 -16.29 -24.90 4.69
C LYS A 150 -17.40 -24.28 3.83
N GLY A 151 -17.04 -23.49 2.82
CA GLY A 151 -18.01 -22.79 1.96
C GLY A 151 -18.77 -21.66 2.65
N GLU A 152 -18.27 -21.13 3.79
CA GLU A 152 -18.96 -20.08 4.56
C GLU A 152 -19.09 -18.75 3.80
N PHE A 153 -18.35 -18.59 2.71
CA PHE A 153 -18.42 -17.43 1.82
C PHE A 153 -19.32 -17.67 0.59
N GLY A 154 -20.02 -18.82 0.51
CA GLY A 154 -21.01 -19.14 -0.52
C GLY A 154 -20.44 -19.82 -1.77
N GLN A 155 -19.51 -19.18 -2.48
CA GLN A 155 -18.77 -19.76 -3.60
C GLN A 155 -17.31 -20.07 -3.18
N ILE A 156 -16.56 -20.83 -3.96
CA ILE A 156 -15.12 -21.00 -3.71
C ILE A 156 -14.45 -19.66 -4.02
N HIS A 157 -13.80 -19.06 -3.02
CA HIS A 157 -13.16 -17.75 -3.16
C HIS A 157 -11.66 -17.90 -3.24
N LEU A 158 -11.11 -17.34 -4.32
CA LEU A 158 -9.71 -16.98 -4.41
C LEU A 158 -9.33 -16.08 -3.24
N ILE A 159 -8.26 -16.43 -2.52
CA ILE A 159 -7.72 -15.56 -1.45
C ILE A 159 -6.44 -14.88 -1.95
N LEU A 160 -6.48 -13.55 -1.97
CA LEU A 160 -5.33 -12.70 -2.25
C LEU A 160 -4.77 -12.17 -0.94
N ILE A 161 -3.47 -12.36 -0.71
CA ILE A 161 -2.75 -11.86 0.46
C ILE A 161 -1.70 -10.88 -0.02
N PHE A 162 -1.86 -9.61 0.35
CA PHE A 162 -0.92 -8.57 0.00
C PHE A 162 0.17 -8.44 1.06
N TYR A 163 1.42 -8.34 0.63
CA TYR A 163 2.57 -8.14 1.50
C TYR A 163 3.54 -7.13 0.89
N GLN A 164 4.39 -6.52 1.72
CA GLN A 164 5.38 -5.54 1.26
C GLN A 164 6.81 -6.09 1.32
N TYR A 165 7.17 -6.75 2.43
CA TYR A 165 8.54 -7.18 2.71
C TYR A 165 8.75 -8.68 2.51
N ASN A 166 9.93 -9.06 2.00
CA ASN A 166 10.29 -10.46 1.76
C ASN A 166 10.24 -11.33 3.03
N LYS A 167 10.55 -10.76 4.20
CA LYS A 167 10.45 -11.49 5.47
C LYS A 167 9.02 -11.92 5.80
N VAL A 168 8.03 -11.08 5.47
CA VAL A 168 6.62 -11.42 5.63
C VAL A 168 6.23 -12.55 4.68
N TYR A 169 6.73 -12.50 3.44
CA TYR A 169 6.53 -13.59 2.46
C TYR A 169 7.11 -14.93 2.92
N GLU A 170 8.37 -14.94 3.38
CA GLU A 170 9.04 -16.14 3.89
C GLU A 170 8.24 -16.77 5.05
N HIS A 171 7.74 -15.92 5.97
CA HIS A 171 6.90 -16.36 7.08
C HIS A 171 5.57 -16.93 6.60
N LEU A 172 4.84 -16.22 5.72
CA LEU A 172 3.54 -16.66 5.20
C LEU A 172 3.63 -18.02 4.51
N ILE A 173 4.61 -18.20 3.62
CA ILE A 173 4.81 -19.49 2.93
C ILE A 173 5.09 -20.59 3.94
N LYS A 174 6.06 -20.38 4.83
CA LYS A 174 6.45 -21.39 5.81
C LYS A 174 5.27 -21.80 6.68
N MET A 175 4.52 -20.82 7.18
CA MET A 175 3.35 -21.06 8.02
C MET A 175 2.25 -21.80 7.27
N ILE A 176 1.83 -21.31 6.09
CA ILE A 176 0.73 -21.92 5.33
C ILE A 176 1.11 -23.35 4.94
N GLN A 177 2.30 -23.59 4.39
CA GLN A 177 2.73 -24.92 3.96
C GLN A 177 2.92 -25.89 5.14
N THR A 178 3.28 -25.39 6.32
CA THR A 178 3.38 -26.25 7.52
C THR A 178 2.00 -26.78 7.93
N VAL A 179 0.96 -25.95 7.84
CA VAL A 179 -0.41 -26.31 8.26
C VAL A 179 -1.20 -26.97 7.12
N ARG A 180 -0.92 -26.58 5.88
CA ARG A 180 -1.62 -26.95 4.64
C ARG A 180 -0.61 -27.20 3.52
N PRO A 181 0.12 -28.32 3.57
CA PRO A 181 1.14 -28.65 2.58
C PRO A 181 0.58 -28.92 1.18
N ASP A 182 -0.72 -29.21 1.10
CA ASP A 182 -1.49 -29.51 -0.11
C ASP A 182 -2.06 -28.26 -0.79
N LEU A 183 -2.11 -27.12 -0.10
CA LEU A 183 -2.73 -25.90 -0.61
C LEU A 183 -1.87 -25.27 -1.71
N PRO A 184 -2.38 -25.09 -2.94
CA PRO A 184 -1.64 -24.39 -3.99
C PRO A 184 -1.41 -22.92 -3.61
N ILE A 185 -0.14 -22.52 -3.56
CA ILE A 185 0.27 -21.13 -3.31
C ILE A 185 0.97 -20.59 -4.57
N HIS A 186 0.44 -19.49 -5.10
CA HIS A 186 1.03 -18.75 -6.20
C HIS A 186 1.61 -17.43 -5.71
N THR A 187 2.72 -16.99 -6.30
CA THR A 187 3.39 -15.75 -5.90
C THR A 187 3.48 -14.79 -7.07
N VAL A 188 3.08 -13.54 -6.86
CA VAL A 188 3.22 -12.44 -7.81
C VAL A 188 4.14 -11.39 -7.20
N ASN A 189 5.37 -11.30 -7.69
CA ASN A 189 6.38 -10.37 -7.19
C ASN A 189 7.28 -9.83 -8.33
N GLY A 190 8.22 -8.93 -8.01
CA GLY A 190 9.10 -8.31 -9.01
C GLY A 190 10.01 -9.31 -9.76
N HIS A 191 10.24 -10.50 -9.20
CA HIS A 191 11.15 -11.51 -9.74
C HIS A 191 10.43 -12.66 -10.47
N SER A 192 9.21 -12.99 -10.04
CA SER A 192 8.37 -14.02 -10.64
C SER A 192 7.09 -13.38 -11.15
N LYS A 193 7.01 -13.26 -12.47
CA LYS A 193 5.78 -13.01 -13.19
C LYS A 193 5.21 -14.35 -13.61
N ASP A 194 4.80 -15.18 -12.64
CA ASP A 194 3.92 -16.27 -13.01
C ASP A 194 2.70 -15.64 -13.68
N THR A 195 2.57 -15.93 -14.97
CA THR A 195 1.59 -15.30 -15.84
C THR A 195 0.21 -15.44 -15.21
N LEU A 196 -0.39 -14.32 -14.80
CA LEU A 196 -1.78 -14.19 -14.34
C LEU A 196 -2.78 -14.52 -15.48
N ARG A 197 -2.60 -15.65 -16.17
CA ARG A 197 -3.52 -16.18 -17.17
C ARG A 197 -4.68 -16.85 -16.45
N LYS A 198 -5.53 -16.01 -15.83
CA LYS A 198 -6.61 -16.40 -14.93
C LYS A 198 -6.11 -17.19 -13.70
N PRO A 199 -6.71 -17.00 -12.52
CA PRO A 199 -6.52 -17.98 -11.46
C PRO A 199 -6.95 -19.35 -12.01
N HIS A 200 -6.04 -20.31 -11.98
CA HIS A 200 -6.25 -21.63 -12.60
C HIS A 200 -7.16 -22.52 -11.74
N ASP A 201 -7.30 -22.20 -10.46
CA ASP A 201 -8.00 -22.99 -9.47
C ASP A 201 -8.60 -22.08 -8.38
N ASP A 202 -9.90 -22.23 -8.14
CA ASP A 202 -10.66 -21.41 -7.19
C ASP A 202 -10.19 -21.66 -5.74
N GLU A 203 -9.50 -22.78 -5.46
CA GLU A 203 -9.03 -23.14 -4.12
C GLU A 203 -7.63 -22.62 -3.77
N SER A 204 -7.01 -21.85 -4.66
CA SER A 204 -5.63 -21.36 -4.49
C SER A 204 -5.50 -20.12 -3.60
N VAL A 205 -4.29 -19.92 -3.06
CA VAL A 205 -3.88 -18.68 -2.37
C VAL A 205 -2.84 -17.95 -3.22
N TYR A 206 -3.02 -16.65 -3.41
CA TYR A 206 -2.07 -15.80 -4.12
C TYR A 206 -1.40 -14.82 -3.16
N LEU A 207 -0.08 -14.88 -3.08
CA LEU A 207 0.75 -13.92 -2.36
C LEU A 207 1.17 -12.83 -3.34
N VAL A 208 0.74 -11.59 -3.12
CA VAL A 208 0.96 -10.46 -4.03
C VAL A 208 1.81 -9.39 -3.34
N GLN A 209 2.99 -9.10 -3.88
CA GLN A 209 3.82 -8.02 -3.36
C GLN A 209 3.24 -6.65 -3.78
N TYR A 210 3.13 -5.69 -2.86
CA TYR A 210 2.49 -4.39 -3.11
C TYR A 210 3.13 -3.61 -4.29
N GLU A 211 4.44 -3.74 -4.50
CA GLU A 211 5.14 -3.15 -5.65
C GLU A 211 4.78 -3.83 -7.00
N ALA A 212 4.27 -5.06 -6.98
CA ALA A 212 3.82 -5.78 -8.17
C ALA A 212 2.37 -5.45 -8.57
N GLY A 213 1.57 -4.87 -7.67
CA GLY A 213 0.16 -4.51 -7.92
C GLY A 213 -0.02 -3.36 -8.93
N GLY A 214 1.00 -2.53 -9.15
CA GLY A 214 1.06 -1.52 -10.22
C GLY A 214 1.39 -2.09 -11.60
N VAL A 215 1.72 -3.38 -11.69
CA VAL A 215 2.13 -4.06 -12.92
C VAL A 215 1.01 -5.00 -13.39
N VAL A 216 -0.22 -4.50 -13.49
CA VAL A 216 -1.32 -5.22 -14.12
C VAL A 216 -2.00 -4.32 -15.15
N GLN A 217 -1.39 -4.30 -16.35
CA GLN A 217 -1.99 -4.26 -17.69
C GLN A 217 -1.00 -3.63 -18.67
N ARG A 218 -0.29 -4.50 -19.40
CA ARG A 218 0.05 -4.21 -20.80
C ARG A 218 -0.76 -5.19 -21.63
N THR A 219 -1.93 -4.74 -22.08
CA THR A 219 -2.58 -5.28 -23.28
C THR A 219 -1.72 -4.98 -24.50
#